data_AF-A0A5N8XQ23-F1
#
_entry.id   AF-A0A5N8XQ23-F1
#
_cell.length_a   1.000
_cell.length_b   1.000
_cell.length_c   1.000
_cell.angle_alpha   90.00
_cell.angle_beta   90.00
_cell.angle_gamma   90.00
#
_symmetry.space_group_name_H-M   'P 1'
#
loop_
_entity.id
_entity.type
_entity.pdbx_description
1 polymer ?
#
loop_
_entity_poly.entity_id
_entity_poly.type
_entity_poly.pdbx_seq_one_letter_code
_entity_poly.pdbx_strand_id
1 'polypeptide(L)'
;MATGERTRQFIDFKGKTSGIYDLTWSQKQVCSWMEQTAPHIANMNLAGLIEVERGVSVDDVVAALRVVIERHEALRTRVYLDPAGMYRQVVHSSGRIPIDIRECLTGDEAETELAEIKAMPFTTVEWPLRVSVLVSAGEVVKIAVCVSHVVTDGWGMGVLHSEMTDLLSGDAEAKEALLEKPVLQPREQAAWERVDGDSATRRAEAFSAEQLKHFPNQRFPLPRQVPESPRFPEIMMESRASALAAARLSEELQVTPHTVVVGAISVLLSALGRVDRATFRLFCSNRLSKASQSSLGSFYQVVPVSVEVGDLPFREVVKNAWKKTMGAYLLGPGDPVRLEALPELVTQERGVKPDLECFVNLHSLKSADALKAASGVDSEVREVTRFWKRGGNEIWEPGKFYFDVWNVTERLVVSLWGDTELFPSDVLSSALSSLEGILVRGAADSDLSASEVIQEVGDLLDAPMRSGLEYVDTCWVDLAEVRQALIECLSPDGVEVVLDHGVDSAERRMVAYLDLGDRKITPEEIHHLVVGGLRGRRFVRAPHRYVIRDRSQG
;
A
#
# COMPACT_ATOMS: atom_id res chain seq x y z
N MET A 1 28.19 -18.78 2.54
CA MET A 1 27.78 -20.03 1.87
C MET A 1 27.63 -21.08 2.95
N ALA A 2 26.41 -21.32 3.43
CA ALA A 2 26.15 -22.31 4.47
C ALA A 2 26.21 -23.73 3.86
N THR A 3 27.07 -24.58 4.44
CA THR A 3 27.62 -25.82 3.87
C THR A 3 26.86 -27.09 4.27
N GLY A 4 25.60 -26.98 4.68
CA GLY A 4 24.77 -28.16 5.02
C GLY A 4 24.44 -29.02 3.81
N GLU A 5 24.29 -30.34 4.02
CA GLU A 5 23.83 -31.27 2.98
C GLU A 5 22.41 -30.90 2.55
N ARG A 6 22.18 -30.79 1.24
CA ARG A 6 20.87 -30.48 0.64
C ARG A 6 20.35 -31.71 -0.08
N THR A 7 19.24 -32.25 0.40
CA THR A 7 18.53 -33.33 -0.27
C THR A 7 17.20 -32.82 -0.83
N ARG A 8 16.70 -33.44 -1.91
CA ARG A 8 15.46 -33.03 -2.55
C ARG A 8 14.43 -34.14 -2.43
N GLN A 9 13.26 -33.78 -1.90
CA GLN A 9 12.06 -34.59 -1.91
C GLN A 9 10.99 -33.96 -2.79
N PHE A 10 9.86 -34.63 -2.93
CA PHE A 10 8.77 -34.16 -3.75
C PHE A 10 7.42 -34.44 -3.11
N ILE A 11 6.51 -33.49 -3.27
CA ILE A 11 5.12 -33.60 -2.88
C ILE A 11 4.30 -33.87 -4.14
N ASP A 12 3.78 -35.08 -4.25
CA ASP A 12 2.73 -35.40 -5.22
C ASP A 12 1.38 -34.95 -4.67
N PHE A 13 0.62 -34.23 -5.48
CA PHE A 13 -0.71 -33.71 -5.13
C PHE A 13 -1.78 -34.12 -6.15
N LYS A 14 -3.03 -34.21 -5.70
CA LYS A 14 -4.24 -34.41 -6.53
C LYS A 14 -5.35 -33.43 -6.15
N GLY A 15 -5.53 -32.40 -6.96
CA GLY A 15 -6.61 -31.43 -6.84
C GLY A 15 -7.92 -31.92 -7.47
N LYS A 16 -9.05 -31.41 -6.97
CA LYS A 16 -10.40 -31.74 -7.47
C LYS A 16 -10.75 -31.11 -8.81
N THR A 17 -10.06 -30.03 -9.19
CA THR A 17 -10.38 -29.18 -10.35
C THR A 17 -9.14 -28.89 -11.18
N SER A 18 -9.32 -28.75 -12.49
CA SER A 18 -8.33 -28.20 -13.43
C SER A 18 -9.01 -27.37 -14.51
N GLY A 19 -8.26 -26.47 -15.14
CA GLY A 19 -8.77 -25.65 -16.24
C GLY A 19 -7.95 -24.40 -16.49
N ILE A 20 -8.39 -23.64 -17.48
CA ILE A 20 -7.83 -22.34 -17.87
C ILE A 20 -8.90 -21.29 -17.58
N TYR A 21 -8.57 -20.26 -16.80
CA TYR A 21 -9.52 -19.23 -16.37
C TYR A 21 -8.98 -17.81 -16.56
N ASP A 22 -9.88 -16.84 -16.52
CA ASP A 22 -9.54 -15.41 -16.46
C ASP A 22 -8.78 -15.11 -15.15
N LEU A 23 -7.92 -14.09 -15.15
CA LEU A 23 -7.29 -13.61 -13.91
C LEU A 23 -8.27 -12.84 -13.03
N THR A 24 -8.04 -12.87 -11.71
CA THR A 24 -8.67 -11.91 -10.79
C THR A 24 -8.20 -10.48 -11.09
N TRP A 25 -8.94 -9.47 -10.67
CA TRP A 25 -8.54 -8.06 -10.74
C TRP A 25 -7.20 -7.80 -10.05
N SER A 26 -6.94 -8.47 -8.94
CA SER A 26 -5.67 -8.37 -8.22
C SER A 26 -4.53 -9.03 -8.98
N GLN A 27 -4.75 -10.24 -9.54
CA GLN A 27 -3.78 -10.91 -10.40
C GLN A 27 -3.36 -10.06 -11.59
N LYS A 28 -4.33 -9.38 -12.25
CA LYS A 28 -4.04 -8.46 -13.37
C LYS A 28 -3.10 -7.33 -12.94
N GLN A 29 -3.36 -6.70 -11.79
CA GLN A 29 -2.49 -5.63 -11.25
C GLN A 29 -1.11 -6.16 -10.92
N VAL A 30 -1.00 -7.30 -10.24
CA VAL A 30 0.30 -7.90 -9.89
C VAL A 30 1.11 -8.24 -11.15
N CYS A 31 0.49 -8.79 -12.19
CA CYS A 31 1.17 -9.02 -13.48
C CYS A 31 1.69 -7.71 -14.09
N SER A 32 0.88 -6.65 -14.11
CA SER A 32 1.28 -5.32 -14.61
C SER A 32 2.46 -4.76 -13.81
N TRP A 33 2.44 -4.87 -12.48
CA TRP A 33 3.55 -4.44 -11.63
C TRP A 33 4.82 -5.26 -11.86
N MET A 34 4.71 -6.58 -12.01
CA MET A 34 5.87 -7.42 -12.33
C MET A 34 6.55 -7.02 -13.64
N GLU A 35 5.77 -6.66 -14.68
CA GLU A 35 6.32 -6.14 -15.93
C GLU A 35 7.06 -4.81 -15.73
N GLN A 36 6.52 -3.92 -14.90
CA GLN A 36 7.11 -2.60 -14.61
C GLN A 36 8.35 -2.68 -13.70
N THR A 37 8.43 -3.68 -12.82
CA THR A 37 9.55 -3.87 -11.87
C THR A 37 10.74 -4.62 -12.49
N ALA A 38 10.63 -5.14 -13.73
CA ALA A 38 11.72 -5.86 -14.38
C ALA A 38 13.02 -5.01 -14.46
N PRO A 39 14.21 -5.57 -14.11
CA PRO A 39 14.51 -6.98 -13.82
C PRO A 39 14.31 -7.41 -12.34
N HIS A 40 13.87 -6.53 -11.45
CA HIS A 40 13.83 -6.74 -9.99
C HIS A 40 12.58 -7.51 -9.50
N ILE A 41 11.98 -8.35 -10.34
CA ILE A 41 10.71 -9.06 -10.09
C ILE A 41 10.76 -9.89 -8.80
N ALA A 42 11.94 -10.40 -8.42
CA ALA A 42 12.13 -11.16 -7.18
C ALA A 42 11.76 -10.38 -5.92
N ASN A 43 11.78 -9.03 -5.95
CA ASN A 43 11.38 -8.20 -4.81
C ASN A 43 9.88 -8.32 -4.48
N MET A 44 9.07 -8.81 -5.42
CA MET A 44 7.65 -9.08 -5.20
C MET A 44 7.39 -10.45 -4.55
N ASN A 45 8.40 -11.31 -4.43
CA ASN A 45 8.19 -12.62 -3.82
C ASN A 45 7.77 -12.50 -2.35
N LEU A 46 6.72 -13.24 -2.00
CA LEU A 46 6.23 -13.32 -0.63
C LEU A 46 6.87 -14.52 0.05
N ALA A 47 7.54 -14.30 1.18
CA ALA A 47 8.25 -15.37 1.87
C ALA A 47 8.10 -15.22 3.39
N GLY A 48 8.13 -16.34 4.09
CA GLY A 48 8.10 -16.37 5.55
C GLY A 48 8.69 -17.66 6.12
N LEU A 49 9.01 -17.63 7.41
CA LEU A 49 9.35 -18.81 8.20
C LEU A 49 8.11 -19.27 8.95
N ILE A 50 7.92 -20.59 9.02
CA ILE A 50 6.91 -21.24 9.84
C ILE A 50 7.64 -21.98 10.95
N GLU A 51 7.27 -21.65 12.19
CA GLU A 51 7.75 -22.35 13.38
C GLU A 51 7.03 -23.70 13.50
N VAL A 52 7.74 -24.74 13.94
CA VAL A 52 7.19 -26.08 14.15
C VAL A 52 7.43 -26.54 15.58
N GLU A 53 6.52 -27.36 16.08
CA GLU A 53 6.70 -28.00 17.39
C GLU A 53 7.81 -29.05 17.34
N ARG A 54 8.40 -29.35 18.50
CA ARG A 54 9.42 -30.40 18.60
C ARG A 54 8.82 -31.76 18.27
N GLY A 55 9.58 -32.59 17.56
CA GLY A 55 9.18 -33.93 17.16
C GLY A 55 8.45 -34.02 15.82
N VAL A 56 8.21 -32.88 15.15
CA VAL A 56 7.70 -32.87 13.76
C VAL A 56 8.76 -33.46 12.82
N SER A 57 8.36 -34.47 12.06
CA SER A 57 9.19 -35.10 11.04
C SER A 57 9.03 -34.43 9.67
N VAL A 58 9.98 -34.66 8.77
CA VAL A 58 9.86 -34.21 7.37
C VAL A 58 8.62 -34.80 6.69
N ASP A 59 8.25 -36.04 7.02
CA ASP A 59 7.06 -36.71 6.46
C ASP A 59 5.76 -36.03 6.91
N ASP A 60 5.70 -35.54 8.15
CA ASP A 60 4.57 -34.75 8.65
C ASP A 60 4.44 -33.44 7.89
N VAL A 61 5.56 -32.76 7.64
CA VAL A 61 5.60 -31.53 6.82
C VAL A 61 5.13 -31.79 5.39
N VAL A 62 5.59 -32.87 4.77
CA VAL A 62 5.16 -33.30 3.44
C VAL A 62 3.65 -33.59 3.41
N ALA A 63 3.13 -34.25 4.44
CA ALA A 63 1.71 -34.56 4.55
C ALA A 63 0.86 -33.29 4.74
N ALA A 64 1.29 -32.37 5.61
CA ALA A 64 0.61 -31.09 5.85
C ALA A 64 0.60 -30.21 4.58
N LEU A 65 1.74 -30.03 3.93
CA LEU A 65 1.83 -29.27 2.68
C LEU A 65 0.95 -29.87 1.58
N ARG A 66 0.89 -31.20 1.46
CA ARG A 66 -0.01 -31.86 0.49
C ARG A 66 -1.46 -31.44 0.73
N VAL A 67 -1.93 -31.45 1.98
CA VAL A 67 -3.30 -31.02 2.33
C VAL A 67 -3.55 -29.58 1.90
N VAL A 68 -2.63 -28.66 2.23
CA VAL A 68 -2.77 -27.23 1.88
C VAL A 68 -2.76 -27.02 0.36
N ILE A 69 -1.84 -27.67 -0.37
CA ILE A 69 -1.74 -27.59 -1.83
C ILE A 69 -3.00 -28.12 -2.51
N GLU A 70 -3.58 -29.22 -2.03
CA GLU A 70 -4.80 -29.79 -2.60
C GLU A 70 -6.03 -28.94 -2.31
N ARG A 71 -6.07 -28.32 -1.13
CA ARG A 71 -7.15 -27.44 -0.65
C ARG A 71 -7.19 -26.10 -1.37
N HIS A 72 -6.03 -25.48 -1.65
CA HIS A 72 -5.94 -24.15 -2.27
C HIS A 72 -5.47 -24.23 -3.72
N GLU A 73 -6.35 -23.89 -4.66
CA GLU A 73 -6.03 -23.90 -6.10
C GLU A 73 -4.86 -23.00 -6.45
N ALA A 74 -4.66 -21.90 -5.71
CA ALA A 74 -3.57 -20.94 -5.91
C ALA A 74 -2.18 -21.61 -5.96
N LEU A 75 -1.88 -22.55 -5.05
CA LEU A 75 -0.57 -23.19 -4.97
C LEU A 75 -0.28 -24.17 -6.12
N ARG A 76 -1.32 -24.55 -6.85
CA ARG A 76 -1.27 -25.45 -8.03
C ARG A 76 -1.72 -24.74 -9.31
N THR A 77 -1.67 -23.41 -9.29
CA THR A 77 -2.01 -22.54 -10.41
C THR A 77 -0.75 -21.92 -11.00
N ARG A 78 -0.56 -22.05 -12.31
CA ARG A 78 0.47 -21.31 -13.05
C ARG A 78 -0.18 -20.18 -13.83
N VAL A 79 0.51 -19.05 -13.94
CA VAL A 79 0.05 -17.94 -14.78
C VAL A 79 0.97 -17.83 -15.99
N TYR A 80 0.38 -17.90 -17.18
CA TYR A 80 1.12 -17.76 -18.44
C TYR A 80 0.45 -16.76 -19.37
N LEU A 81 1.23 -16.23 -20.30
CA LEU A 81 0.76 -15.40 -21.40
C LEU A 81 0.24 -16.30 -22.52
N ASP A 82 -1.04 -16.21 -22.87
CA ASP A 82 -1.64 -16.97 -23.96
C ASP A 82 -1.17 -16.46 -25.34
N PRO A 83 -1.42 -17.19 -26.44
CA PRO A 83 -1.01 -16.76 -27.78
C PRO A 83 -1.61 -15.42 -28.24
N ALA A 84 -2.67 -14.94 -27.58
CA ALA A 84 -3.28 -13.65 -27.86
C ALA A 84 -2.66 -12.52 -27.00
N GLY A 85 -1.64 -12.82 -26.20
CA GLY A 85 -0.96 -11.85 -25.35
C GLY A 85 -1.72 -11.54 -24.06
N MET A 86 -2.63 -12.41 -23.61
CA MET A 86 -3.36 -12.22 -22.35
C MET A 86 -2.88 -13.21 -21.29
N TYR A 87 -2.66 -12.74 -20.07
CA TYR A 87 -2.37 -13.63 -18.95
C TYR A 87 -3.59 -14.49 -18.59
N ARG A 88 -3.35 -15.77 -18.33
CA ARG A 88 -4.34 -16.77 -17.94
C ARG A 88 -3.86 -17.54 -16.72
N GLN A 89 -4.78 -17.84 -15.81
CA GLN A 89 -4.50 -18.77 -14.72
C GLN A 89 -4.83 -20.20 -15.15
N VAL A 90 -3.90 -21.12 -14.92
CA VAL A 90 -4.03 -22.54 -15.26
C VAL A 90 -3.88 -23.39 -14.02
N VAL A 91 -5.02 -23.92 -13.62
CA VAL A 91 -5.19 -24.74 -12.44
C VAL A 91 -4.90 -26.19 -12.81
N HIS A 92 -3.91 -26.80 -12.15
CA HIS A 92 -3.55 -28.19 -12.38
C HIS A 92 -4.27 -29.14 -11.39
N SER A 93 -4.83 -30.24 -11.90
CA SER A 93 -5.48 -31.29 -11.09
C SER A 93 -4.47 -32.24 -10.45
N SER A 94 -3.22 -32.26 -10.92
CA SER A 94 -2.16 -33.06 -10.33
C SER A 94 -0.80 -32.51 -10.72
N GLY A 95 0.21 -32.78 -9.89
CA GLY A 95 1.57 -32.37 -10.15
C GLY A 95 2.50 -32.82 -9.04
N ARG A 96 3.77 -32.47 -9.21
CA ARG A 96 4.84 -32.82 -8.29
C ARG A 96 5.65 -31.57 -7.96
N ILE A 97 5.61 -31.13 -6.70
CA ILE A 97 6.30 -29.94 -6.23
C ILE A 97 7.60 -30.37 -5.53
N PRO A 98 8.77 -29.87 -5.95
CA PRO A 98 10.02 -30.15 -5.25
C PRO A 98 10.05 -29.42 -3.91
N ILE A 99 10.56 -30.10 -2.89
CA ILE A 99 10.93 -29.48 -1.62
C ILE A 99 12.39 -29.79 -1.34
N ASP A 100 13.09 -28.83 -0.77
CA ASP A 100 14.48 -29.02 -0.36
C ASP A 100 14.52 -29.29 1.15
N ILE A 101 15.39 -30.19 1.56
CA ILE A 101 15.67 -30.50 2.96
C ILE A 101 17.11 -30.11 3.20
N ARG A 102 17.32 -29.23 4.17
CA ARG A 102 18.62 -28.66 4.49
C ARG A 102 18.95 -28.96 5.93
N GLU A 103 20.10 -29.58 6.16
CA GLU A 103 20.63 -29.74 7.52
C GLU A 103 21.14 -28.39 8.03
N CYS A 104 20.68 -27.99 9.21
CA CYS A 104 21.05 -26.77 9.90
C CYS A 104 21.79 -27.07 11.20
N LEU A 105 22.93 -26.41 11.36
CA LEU A 105 23.78 -26.44 12.54
C LEU A 105 23.52 -25.24 13.46
N THR A 106 22.98 -24.12 12.94
CA THR A 106 22.70 -22.90 13.71
C THR A 106 21.35 -22.26 13.35
N GLY A 107 20.85 -21.38 14.21
CA GLY A 107 19.57 -20.68 14.00
C GLY A 107 19.60 -19.64 12.86
N ASP A 108 20.75 -19.02 12.59
CA ASP A 108 20.90 -17.97 11.57
C ASP A 108 20.78 -18.50 10.13
N GLU A 109 20.89 -19.81 9.95
CA GLU A 109 20.79 -20.47 8.65
C GLU A 109 19.36 -20.41 8.08
N ALA A 110 18.34 -20.31 8.94
CA ALA A 110 16.95 -20.21 8.50
C ALA A 110 16.65 -18.90 7.77
N GLU A 111 17.10 -17.77 8.32
CA GLU A 111 16.95 -16.46 7.69
C GLU A 111 17.79 -16.36 6.41
N THR A 112 18.96 -16.99 6.41
CA THR A 112 19.82 -17.07 5.22
C THR A 112 19.13 -17.87 4.11
N GLU A 113 18.58 -19.05 4.40
CA GLU A 113 17.82 -19.84 3.42
C GLU A 113 16.61 -19.06 2.91
N LEU A 114 15.86 -18.39 3.79
CA LEU A 114 14.71 -17.59 3.41
C LEU A 114 15.11 -16.48 2.42
N ALA A 115 16.20 -15.77 2.70
CA ALA A 115 16.73 -14.74 1.82
C ALA A 115 17.17 -15.32 0.46
N GLU A 116 17.82 -16.49 0.46
CA GLU A 116 18.25 -17.19 -0.76
C GLU A 116 17.05 -17.60 -1.64
N ILE A 117 16.01 -18.23 -1.08
CA ILE A 117 14.84 -18.65 -1.86
C ILE A 117 13.99 -17.47 -2.37
N LYS A 118 13.95 -16.37 -1.60
CA LYS A 118 13.22 -15.14 -1.94
C LYS A 118 13.91 -14.36 -3.06
N ALA A 119 15.25 -14.35 -3.11
CA ALA A 119 16.02 -13.55 -4.06
C ALA A 119 15.91 -14.01 -5.54
N MET A 120 15.37 -15.19 -5.80
CA MET A 120 15.23 -15.73 -7.16
C MET A 120 13.84 -15.41 -7.74
N PRO A 121 13.71 -14.81 -8.94
CA PRO A 121 12.40 -14.57 -9.54
C PRO A 121 11.70 -15.90 -9.86
N PHE A 122 10.36 -15.94 -9.78
CA PHE A 122 9.59 -17.09 -10.27
C PHE A 122 9.54 -17.06 -11.80
N THR A 123 9.73 -18.23 -12.41
CA THR A 123 9.50 -18.47 -13.84
C THR A 123 8.05 -18.88 -14.09
N THR A 124 7.56 -18.70 -15.33
CA THR A 124 6.20 -19.11 -15.72
C THR A 124 6.01 -20.62 -15.78
N VAL A 125 7.11 -21.39 -15.77
CA VAL A 125 7.11 -22.85 -15.91
C VAL A 125 7.22 -23.60 -14.58
N GLU A 126 7.73 -22.96 -13.53
CA GLU A 126 7.82 -23.58 -12.20
C GLU A 126 6.50 -23.50 -11.43
N TRP A 127 6.42 -24.21 -10.30
CA TRP A 127 5.28 -24.06 -9.38
C TRP A 127 5.39 -22.74 -8.62
N PRO A 128 4.27 -22.09 -8.28
CA PRO A 128 4.30 -20.78 -7.63
C PRO A 128 4.67 -20.88 -6.13
N LEU A 129 5.34 -21.95 -5.71
CA LEU A 129 5.70 -22.29 -4.35
C LEU A 129 7.09 -22.93 -4.32
N ARG A 130 7.95 -22.42 -3.43
CA ARG A 130 9.23 -23.01 -3.06
C ARG A 130 9.22 -23.27 -1.56
N VAL A 131 9.73 -24.43 -1.16
CA VAL A 131 9.78 -24.86 0.24
C VAL A 131 11.16 -25.40 0.56
N SER A 132 11.70 -24.96 1.70
CA SER A 132 12.92 -25.50 2.30
C SER A 132 12.62 -25.92 3.74
N VAL A 133 12.80 -27.20 4.03
CA VAL A 133 12.59 -27.80 5.35
C VAL A 133 13.94 -27.87 6.04
N LEU A 134 14.07 -27.12 7.13
CA LEU A 134 15.32 -26.99 7.89
C LEU A 134 15.30 -28.03 9.00
N VAL A 135 16.32 -28.88 9.04
CA VAL A 135 16.41 -30.03 9.95
C VAL A 135 17.65 -29.91 10.81
N SER A 136 17.54 -30.19 12.11
CA SER A 136 18.68 -30.28 13.02
C SER A 136 18.59 -31.55 13.84
N ALA A 137 19.66 -32.34 13.87
CA ALA A 137 19.71 -33.64 14.56
C ALA A 137 18.53 -34.59 14.22
N GLY A 138 18.02 -34.52 12.98
CA GLY A 138 16.91 -35.35 12.49
C GLY A 138 15.50 -34.82 12.80
N GLU A 139 15.36 -33.69 13.52
CA GLU A 139 14.08 -33.02 13.78
C GLU A 139 13.91 -31.80 12.88
N VAL A 140 12.70 -31.54 12.38
CA VAL A 140 12.41 -30.28 11.68
C VAL A 140 12.44 -29.14 12.69
N VAL A 141 13.21 -28.09 12.40
CA VAL A 141 13.30 -26.90 13.25
C VAL A 141 12.47 -25.74 12.71
N LYS A 142 12.46 -25.53 11.39
CA LYS A 142 11.72 -24.46 10.71
C LYS A 142 11.40 -24.85 9.28
N ILE A 143 10.38 -24.20 8.71
CA ILE A 143 10.04 -24.33 7.29
C ILE A 143 10.12 -22.94 6.65
N ALA A 144 11.00 -22.79 5.66
CA ALA A 144 11.03 -21.59 4.83
C ALA A 144 10.12 -21.79 3.62
N VAL A 145 9.18 -20.88 3.43
CA VAL A 145 8.26 -20.88 2.29
C VAL A 145 8.41 -19.59 1.50
N CYS A 146 8.35 -19.71 0.18
CA CYS A 146 8.29 -18.58 -0.74
C CYS A 146 7.24 -18.85 -1.82
N VAL A 147 6.34 -17.89 -2.04
CA VAL A 147 5.20 -17.99 -2.94
C VAL A 147 5.20 -16.81 -3.91
N SER A 148 4.84 -17.06 -5.16
CA SER A 148 4.67 -16.00 -6.15
C SER A 148 3.49 -15.09 -5.76
N HIS A 149 3.73 -13.77 -5.77
CA HIS A 149 2.68 -12.77 -5.46
C HIS A 149 1.50 -12.80 -6.44
N VAL A 150 1.68 -13.39 -7.63
CA VAL A 150 0.58 -13.55 -8.57
C VAL A 150 -0.50 -14.47 -8.00
N VAL A 151 -0.13 -15.51 -7.26
CA VAL A 151 -1.11 -16.48 -6.75
C VAL A 151 -1.55 -16.23 -5.31
N THR A 152 -0.85 -15.36 -4.57
CA THR A 152 -1.18 -15.05 -3.17
C THR A 152 -0.85 -13.61 -2.81
N ASP A 153 -1.43 -13.14 -1.72
CA ASP A 153 -1.13 -11.86 -1.10
C ASP A 153 -0.70 -12.06 0.36
N GLY A 154 -0.41 -10.96 1.08
CA GLY A 154 0.00 -11.01 2.49
C GLY A 154 -1.02 -11.73 3.39
N TRP A 155 -2.33 -11.57 3.11
CA TRP A 155 -3.37 -12.31 3.83
C TRP A 155 -3.29 -13.80 3.54
N GLY A 156 -3.16 -14.20 2.27
CA GLY A 156 -2.99 -15.59 1.87
C GLY A 156 -1.75 -16.25 2.48
N MET A 157 -0.66 -15.49 2.68
CA MET A 157 0.50 -15.97 3.43
C MET A 157 0.19 -16.21 4.92
N GLY A 158 -0.62 -15.37 5.54
CA GLY A 158 -1.13 -15.59 6.90
C GLY A 158 -2.00 -16.84 7.01
N VAL A 159 -2.86 -17.10 6.01
CA VAL A 159 -3.64 -18.34 5.92
C VAL A 159 -2.69 -19.54 5.79
N LEU A 160 -1.73 -19.50 4.87
CA LEU A 160 -0.72 -20.57 4.71
C LEU A 160 -0.02 -20.88 6.03
N HIS A 161 0.46 -19.85 6.74
CA HIS A 161 1.12 -20.02 8.02
C HIS A 161 0.18 -20.66 9.05
N SER A 162 -1.03 -20.13 9.22
CA SER A 162 -2.00 -20.64 10.20
C SER A 162 -2.40 -22.10 9.92
N GLU A 163 -2.70 -22.44 8.67
CA GLU A 163 -3.10 -23.80 8.30
C GLU A 163 -1.95 -24.79 8.48
N MET A 164 -0.71 -24.39 8.16
CA MET A 164 0.46 -25.22 8.42
C MET A 164 0.70 -25.44 9.91
N THR A 165 0.52 -24.43 10.76
CA THR A 165 0.60 -24.58 12.21
C THR A 165 -0.47 -25.54 12.73
N ASP A 166 -1.74 -25.37 12.32
CA ASP A 166 -2.85 -26.24 12.75
C ASP A 166 -2.64 -27.70 12.31
N LEU A 167 -2.06 -27.93 11.12
CA LEU A 167 -1.80 -29.28 10.61
C LEU A 167 -0.62 -29.98 11.29
N LEU A 168 0.33 -29.22 11.86
CA LEU A 168 1.55 -29.73 12.46
C LEU A 168 1.52 -29.77 14.01
N SER A 169 0.49 -29.22 14.64
CA SER A 169 0.35 -29.19 16.12
C SER A 169 -0.03 -30.54 16.74
N GLY A 170 -0.42 -31.52 15.93
CA GLY A 170 -0.95 -32.80 16.43
C GLY A 170 -2.38 -32.74 16.98
N ASP A 171 -3.02 -31.57 16.96
CA ASP A 171 -4.42 -31.39 17.37
C ASP A 171 -5.39 -31.87 16.28
N ALA A 172 -6.06 -33.00 16.55
CA ALA A 172 -7.01 -33.59 15.63
C ALA A 172 -8.26 -32.72 15.42
N GLU A 173 -8.72 -31.98 16.44
CA GLU A 173 -9.89 -31.10 16.34
C GLU A 173 -9.56 -29.87 15.50
N ALA A 174 -8.38 -29.28 15.70
CA ALA A 174 -7.90 -28.16 14.88
C ALA A 174 -7.81 -28.55 13.40
N LYS A 175 -7.30 -29.75 13.12
CA LYS A 175 -7.20 -30.30 11.77
C LYS A 175 -8.57 -30.56 11.13
N GLU A 176 -9.52 -31.15 11.86
CA GLU A 176 -10.87 -31.39 11.35
C GLU A 176 -11.60 -30.06 11.07
N ALA A 177 -11.58 -29.15 12.03
CA ALA A 177 -12.17 -27.82 11.88
C ALA A 177 -11.57 -27.04 10.71
N LEU A 178 -10.26 -27.16 10.47
CA LEU A 178 -9.59 -26.58 9.31
C LEU A 178 -10.20 -27.12 8.00
N LEU A 179 -10.33 -28.43 7.88
CA LEU A 179 -10.80 -29.07 6.65
C LEU A 179 -12.26 -28.71 6.31
N GLU A 180 -13.07 -28.40 7.32
CA GLU A 180 -14.47 -27.96 7.17
C GLU A 180 -14.64 -26.49 6.73
N LYS A 181 -13.63 -25.63 6.95
CA LYS A 181 -13.74 -24.20 6.58
C LYS A 181 -13.99 -24.06 5.07
N PRO A 182 -14.94 -23.22 4.62
CA PRO A 182 -15.10 -22.95 3.19
C PRO A 182 -13.94 -22.11 2.67
N VAL A 183 -13.56 -22.31 1.41
CA VAL A 183 -12.48 -21.57 0.74
C VAL A 183 -12.99 -21.05 -0.59
N LEU A 184 -12.90 -19.74 -0.81
CA LEU A 184 -13.11 -19.12 -2.12
C LEU A 184 -11.89 -19.39 -3.00
N GLN A 185 -12.06 -19.98 -4.18
CA GLN A 185 -10.93 -20.22 -5.08
C GLN A 185 -10.71 -19.03 -6.03
N PRO A 186 -9.47 -18.69 -6.43
CA PRO A 186 -9.22 -17.56 -7.34
C PRO A 186 -9.98 -17.60 -8.66
N ARG A 187 -10.23 -18.78 -9.22
CA ARG A 187 -11.07 -18.93 -10.43
C ARG A 187 -12.53 -18.51 -10.21
N GLU A 188 -13.04 -18.69 -9.00
CA GLU A 188 -14.43 -18.36 -8.64
C GLU A 188 -14.59 -16.86 -8.49
N GLN A 189 -13.60 -16.22 -7.84
CA GLN A 189 -13.50 -14.77 -7.77
C GLN A 189 -13.41 -14.16 -9.17
N ALA A 190 -12.52 -14.65 -10.03
CA ALA A 190 -12.36 -14.16 -11.41
C ALA A 190 -13.65 -14.33 -12.25
N ALA A 191 -14.38 -15.43 -12.06
CA ALA A 191 -15.65 -15.65 -12.73
C ALA A 191 -16.72 -14.64 -12.29
N TRP A 192 -16.83 -14.36 -10.98
CA TRP A 192 -17.73 -13.33 -10.46
C TRP A 192 -17.36 -11.93 -10.97
N GLU A 193 -16.07 -11.56 -10.92
CA GLU A 193 -15.57 -10.27 -11.39
C GLU A 193 -15.89 -10.03 -12.87
N ARG A 194 -15.85 -11.08 -13.69
CA ARG A 194 -16.16 -11.00 -15.11
C ARG A 194 -17.66 -10.83 -15.39
N VAL A 195 -18.53 -11.53 -14.67
CA VAL A 195 -19.97 -11.57 -14.97
C VAL A 195 -20.72 -10.44 -14.26
N ASP A 196 -20.42 -10.22 -12.98
CA ASP A 196 -21.20 -9.34 -12.10
C ASP A 196 -20.39 -8.10 -11.61
N GLY A 197 -19.10 -8.04 -11.94
CA GLY A 197 -18.19 -7.01 -11.44
C GLY A 197 -18.40 -5.60 -11.99
N ASP A 198 -19.20 -5.42 -13.05
CA ASP A 198 -19.44 -4.10 -13.66
C ASP A 198 -20.13 -3.12 -12.70
N SER A 199 -21.11 -3.60 -11.91
CA SER A 199 -21.76 -2.74 -10.92
C SER A 199 -20.79 -2.34 -9.79
N ALA A 200 -19.89 -3.23 -9.39
CA ALA A 200 -18.85 -2.89 -8.41
C ALA A 200 -17.87 -1.88 -8.99
N THR A 201 -17.45 -2.09 -10.24
CA THR A 201 -16.55 -1.19 -10.96
C THR A 201 -17.11 0.22 -11.08
N ARG A 202 -18.39 0.40 -11.42
CA ARG A 202 -19.01 1.75 -11.46
C ARG A 202 -19.00 2.45 -10.10
N ARG A 203 -19.21 1.72 -9.00
CA ARG A 203 -19.13 2.29 -7.65
C ARG A 203 -17.70 2.68 -7.30
N ALA A 204 -16.73 1.84 -7.67
CA ALA A 204 -15.31 2.12 -7.50
C ALA A 204 -14.87 3.34 -8.29
N GLU A 205 -15.27 3.47 -9.56
CA GLU A 205 -14.98 4.66 -10.36
C GLU A 205 -15.54 5.93 -9.71
N ALA A 206 -16.80 5.91 -9.28
CA ALA A 206 -17.41 7.07 -8.62
C ALA A 206 -16.69 7.43 -7.30
N PHE A 207 -16.38 6.43 -6.47
CA PHE A 207 -15.66 6.63 -5.22
C PHE A 207 -14.24 7.17 -5.46
N SER A 208 -13.48 6.51 -6.32
CA SER A 208 -12.09 6.86 -6.63
C SER A 208 -11.98 8.21 -7.32
N ALA A 209 -12.87 8.52 -8.27
CA ALA A 209 -12.91 9.84 -8.90
C ALA A 209 -13.15 10.95 -7.86
N GLU A 210 -14.04 10.74 -6.89
CA GLU A 210 -14.25 11.68 -5.80
C GLU A 210 -13.02 11.83 -4.90
N GLN A 211 -12.33 10.74 -4.58
CA GLN A 211 -11.11 10.83 -3.76
C GLN A 211 -9.98 11.53 -4.51
N LEU A 212 -9.77 11.23 -5.79
CA LEU A 212 -8.68 11.75 -6.62
C LEU A 212 -8.75 13.25 -6.86
N LYS A 213 -9.93 13.88 -6.77
CA LYS A 213 -10.06 15.35 -6.79
C LYS A 213 -9.20 16.02 -5.72
N HIS A 214 -9.04 15.38 -4.56
CA HIS A 214 -8.28 15.95 -3.46
C HIS A 214 -6.77 15.63 -3.51
N PHE A 215 -6.32 14.78 -4.43
CA PHE A 215 -4.91 14.43 -4.52
C PHE A 215 -4.11 15.60 -5.09
N PRO A 216 -3.03 16.05 -4.42
CA PRO A 216 -2.16 17.10 -4.93
C PRO A 216 -1.37 16.61 -6.15
N ASN A 217 -0.91 17.51 -7.03
CA ASN A 217 0.05 17.16 -8.09
C ASN A 217 1.44 16.84 -7.52
N GLN A 218 1.82 17.53 -6.43
CA GLN A 218 3.01 17.29 -5.62
C GLN A 218 2.63 17.49 -4.16
N ARG A 219 2.69 16.42 -3.36
CA ARG A 219 2.24 16.44 -1.96
C ARG A 219 3.17 17.24 -1.05
N PHE A 220 4.47 17.10 -1.25
CA PHE A 220 5.47 17.64 -0.34
C PHE A 220 6.18 18.84 -0.97
N PRO A 221 6.10 20.05 -0.38
CA PRO A 221 6.73 21.25 -0.90
C PRO A 221 8.23 21.31 -0.55
N LEU A 222 8.93 20.19 -0.72
CA LEU A 222 10.33 20.03 -0.37
C LEU A 222 11.24 20.09 -1.62
N PRO A 223 12.43 20.69 -1.51
CA PRO A 223 13.46 20.56 -2.53
C PRO A 223 13.90 19.10 -2.65
N ARG A 224 14.41 18.71 -3.83
CA ARG A 224 15.13 17.44 -3.97
C ARG A 224 16.54 17.60 -3.42
N GLN A 225 17.05 16.54 -2.82
CA GLN A 225 18.44 16.44 -2.36
C GLN A 225 19.11 15.21 -2.96
N VAL A 226 20.42 15.06 -2.72
CA VAL A 226 21.13 13.84 -3.10
C VAL A 226 20.61 12.68 -2.24
N PRO A 227 20.07 11.60 -2.82
CA PRO A 227 19.51 10.49 -2.05
C PRO A 227 20.60 9.77 -1.25
N GLU A 228 20.23 9.25 -0.08
CA GLU A 228 21.09 8.37 0.70
C GLU A 228 21.25 7.00 0.03
N SER A 229 22.16 6.18 0.54
CA SER A 229 22.28 4.78 0.17
C SER A 229 21.97 3.90 1.40
N PRO A 230 20.90 3.08 1.35
CA PRO A 230 19.93 2.91 0.27
C PRO A 230 18.96 4.11 0.14
N ARG A 231 18.46 4.38 -1.07
CA ARG A 231 17.53 5.51 -1.34
C ARG A 231 16.20 5.38 -0.59
N PHE A 232 15.71 4.16 -0.43
CA PHE A 232 14.42 3.85 0.20
C PHE A 232 14.62 2.99 1.47
N PRO A 233 15.19 3.54 2.55
CA PRO A 233 15.41 2.79 3.78
C PRO A 233 14.09 2.39 4.43
N GLU A 234 14.08 1.23 5.12
CA GLU A 234 12.99 0.84 6.00
C GLU A 234 13.32 1.30 7.43
N ILE A 235 12.52 2.21 7.96
CA ILE A 235 12.56 2.61 9.37
C ILE A 235 11.41 1.93 10.10
N MET A 236 11.72 1.25 11.19
CA MET A 236 10.73 0.52 12.00
C MET A 236 10.55 1.18 13.36
N MET A 237 9.32 1.20 13.84
CA MET A 237 8.95 1.57 15.21
C MET A 237 8.16 0.44 15.86
N GLU A 238 8.53 0.10 17.09
CA GLU A 238 7.76 -0.75 17.99
C GLU A 238 7.45 0.01 19.29
N SER A 239 6.17 0.31 19.51
CA SER A 239 5.71 1.14 20.63
C SER A 239 4.54 0.49 21.38
N ARG A 240 4.73 0.23 22.67
CA ARG A 240 3.65 -0.17 23.57
C ARG A 240 2.73 1.00 23.92
N ALA A 241 3.30 2.19 24.12
CA ALA A 241 2.54 3.40 24.44
C ALA A 241 1.53 3.74 23.32
N SER A 242 1.97 3.65 22.07
CA SER A 242 1.10 3.88 20.91
C SER A 242 -0.01 2.83 20.78
N ALA A 243 0.28 1.57 21.09
CA ALA A 243 -0.74 0.50 21.11
C ALA A 243 -1.84 0.78 22.16
N LEU A 244 -1.44 1.12 23.39
CA LEU A 244 -2.38 1.46 24.47
C LEU A 244 -3.21 2.71 24.14
N ALA A 245 -2.56 3.74 23.58
CA ALA A 245 -3.24 4.95 23.15
C ALA A 245 -4.27 4.66 22.04
N ALA A 246 -3.89 3.87 21.03
CA ALA A 246 -4.79 3.45 19.96
C ALA A 246 -5.96 2.61 20.48
N ALA A 247 -5.73 1.71 21.44
CA ALA A 247 -6.77 0.93 22.08
C ALA A 247 -7.77 1.80 22.86
N ARG A 248 -7.26 2.76 23.66
CA ARG A 248 -8.10 3.70 24.42
C ARG A 248 -8.98 4.55 23.49
N LEU A 249 -8.40 5.14 22.45
CA LEU A 249 -9.14 5.94 21.47
C LEU A 249 -10.12 5.10 20.64
N SER A 250 -9.76 3.84 20.35
CA SER A 250 -10.62 2.88 19.66
C SER A 250 -11.89 2.61 20.48
N GLU A 251 -11.75 2.36 21.78
CA GLU A 251 -12.88 2.19 22.70
C GLU A 251 -13.72 3.47 22.82
N GLU A 252 -13.07 4.62 22.99
CA GLU A 252 -13.76 5.91 23.14
C GLU A 252 -14.59 6.26 21.89
N LEU A 253 -14.01 6.09 20.70
CA LEU A 253 -14.60 6.52 19.44
C LEU A 253 -15.40 5.43 18.72
N GLN A 254 -15.42 4.21 19.27
CA GLN A 254 -16.11 3.04 18.68
C GLN A 254 -15.64 2.73 17.24
N VAL A 255 -14.33 2.83 17.01
CA VAL A 255 -13.66 2.50 15.73
C VAL A 255 -12.58 1.45 15.97
N THR A 256 -11.97 0.88 14.93
CA THR A 256 -10.86 -0.07 15.11
C THR A 256 -9.56 0.64 15.51
N PRO A 257 -8.63 -0.01 16.24
CA PRO A 257 -7.33 0.58 16.55
C PRO A 257 -6.54 0.99 15.30
N HIS A 258 -6.61 0.19 14.22
CA HIS A 258 -6.01 0.55 12.93
C HIS A 258 -6.56 1.88 12.40
N THR A 259 -7.84 2.16 12.58
CA THR A 259 -8.45 3.42 12.14
C THR A 259 -7.90 4.62 12.92
N VAL A 260 -7.64 4.45 14.21
CA VAL A 260 -6.97 5.48 15.03
C VAL A 260 -5.57 5.76 14.48
N VAL A 261 -4.81 4.70 14.17
CA VAL A 261 -3.47 4.82 13.56
C VAL A 261 -3.55 5.52 12.20
N VAL A 262 -4.54 5.22 11.35
CA VAL A 262 -4.76 5.94 10.08
C VAL A 262 -5.09 7.42 10.32
N GLY A 263 -5.86 7.74 11.36
CA GLY A 263 -6.11 9.13 11.77
C GLY A 263 -4.80 9.85 12.12
N ALA A 264 -3.92 9.22 12.90
CA ALA A 264 -2.62 9.78 13.25
C ALA A 264 -1.68 9.91 12.03
N ILE A 265 -1.64 8.91 11.15
CA ILE A 265 -0.93 8.99 9.86
C ILE A 265 -1.48 10.13 9.00
N SER A 266 -2.79 10.36 9.02
CA SER A 266 -3.42 11.45 8.27
C SER A 266 -2.94 12.82 8.77
N VAL A 267 -2.89 13.04 10.09
CA VAL A 267 -2.34 14.27 10.66
C VAL A 267 -0.86 14.43 10.31
N LEU A 268 -0.06 13.36 10.42
CA LEU A 268 1.35 13.37 10.05
C LEU A 268 1.57 13.71 8.57
N LEU A 269 0.83 13.11 7.64
CA LEU A 269 0.92 13.39 6.20
C LEU A 269 0.47 14.82 5.86
N SER A 270 -0.56 15.31 6.55
CA SER A 270 -1.04 16.69 6.45
C SER A 270 0.05 17.67 6.92
N ALA A 271 0.73 17.38 8.02
CA ALA A 271 1.83 18.19 8.54
C ALA A 271 3.04 18.21 7.58
N LEU A 272 3.50 17.04 7.13
CA LEU A 272 4.61 16.90 6.18
C LEU A 272 4.33 17.60 4.85
N GLY A 273 3.08 17.50 4.37
CA GLY A 273 2.63 18.17 3.15
C GLY A 273 2.32 19.65 3.33
N ARG A 274 2.16 20.13 4.57
CA ARG A 274 1.60 21.45 4.91
C ARG A 274 0.24 21.69 4.24
N VAL A 275 -0.58 20.64 4.16
CA VAL A 275 -1.89 20.65 3.48
C VAL A 275 -2.99 20.32 4.47
N ASP A 276 -4.22 20.75 4.21
CA ASP A 276 -5.40 20.53 5.05
C ASP A 276 -6.01 19.13 4.90
N ARG A 277 -5.54 18.33 3.94
CA ARG A 277 -6.03 16.98 3.67
C ARG A 277 -4.88 16.00 3.52
N ALA A 278 -5.01 14.85 4.21
CA ALA A 278 -4.14 13.72 3.95
C ALA A 278 -4.64 12.95 2.73
N THR A 279 -3.73 12.58 1.83
CA THR A 279 -4.04 11.74 0.68
C THR A 279 -3.06 10.58 0.60
N PHE A 280 -3.60 9.38 0.46
CA PHE A 280 -2.82 8.14 0.39
C PHE A 280 -3.60 7.05 -0.32
N ARG A 281 -2.89 6.04 -0.78
CA ARG A 281 -3.43 4.81 -1.35
C ARG A 281 -3.51 3.73 -0.27
N LEU A 282 -4.71 3.20 -0.03
CA LEU A 282 -4.98 2.19 0.99
C LEU A 282 -5.04 0.79 0.37
N PHE A 283 -4.27 -0.15 0.90
CA PHE A 283 -4.38 -1.56 0.53
C PHE A 283 -5.66 -2.17 1.13
N CYS A 284 -6.54 -2.69 0.28
CA CYS A 284 -7.80 -3.31 0.64
C CYS A 284 -7.73 -4.80 0.31
N SER A 285 -7.84 -5.68 1.31
CA SER A 285 -7.68 -7.14 1.12
C SER A 285 -8.83 -7.82 0.37
N ASN A 286 -9.98 -7.14 0.26
CA ASN A 286 -11.20 -7.59 -0.43
C ASN A 286 -11.77 -8.92 0.07
N ARG A 287 -11.62 -9.21 1.36
CA ARG A 287 -12.07 -10.45 2.00
C ARG A 287 -13.27 -10.24 2.91
N LEU A 288 -14.43 -10.01 2.29
CA LEU A 288 -15.68 -9.72 3.00
C LEU A 288 -16.45 -10.96 3.47
N SER A 289 -16.17 -12.14 2.89
CA SER A 289 -16.82 -13.40 3.26
C SER A 289 -15.88 -14.30 4.08
N LYS A 290 -16.45 -15.17 4.93
CA LYS A 290 -15.66 -16.20 5.64
C LYS A 290 -14.83 -17.06 4.68
N ALA A 291 -15.40 -17.43 3.54
CA ALA A 291 -14.71 -18.22 2.52
C ALA A 291 -13.48 -17.49 1.92
N SER A 292 -13.59 -16.18 1.69
CA SER A 292 -12.47 -15.36 1.23
C SER A 292 -11.40 -15.13 2.32
N GLN A 293 -11.81 -15.04 3.59
CA GLN A 293 -10.89 -14.88 4.72
C GLN A 293 -10.06 -16.13 4.98
N SER A 294 -10.57 -17.31 4.64
CA SER A 294 -9.83 -18.58 4.70
C SER A 294 -9.15 -18.96 3.38
N SER A 295 -9.00 -18.02 2.43
CA SER A 295 -8.48 -18.33 1.09
C SER A 295 -7.05 -17.85 0.88
N LEU A 296 -6.24 -18.76 0.31
CA LEU A 296 -4.96 -18.45 -0.32
C LEU A 296 -5.22 -18.04 -1.77
N GLY A 297 -4.97 -16.77 -2.07
CA GLY A 297 -5.28 -16.14 -3.34
C GLY A 297 -4.85 -14.68 -3.34
N SER A 298 -4.67 -14.10 -4.53
CA SER A 298 -4.44 -12.66 -4.69
C SER A 298 -5.77 -11.98 -4.98
N PHE A 299 -6.28 -11.20 -4.01
CA PHE A 299 -7.58 -10.50 -4.11
C PHE A 299 -7.49 -9.00 -3.79
N TYR A 300 -6.38 -8.54 -3.22
CA TYR A 300 -6.26 -7.16 -2.78
C TYR A 300 -6.30 -6.15 -3.94
N GLN A 301 -6.75 -4.94 -3.64
CA GLN A 301 -6.63 -3.79 -4.53
C GLN A 301 -6.20 -2.56 -3.75
N VAL A 302 -5.64 -1.58 -4.45
CA VAL A 302 -5.15 -0.35 -3.85
C VAL A 302 -6.11 0.80 -4.21
N VAL A 303 -6.66 1.46 -3.19
CA VAL A 303 -7.75 2.42 -3.36
C VAL A 303 -7.28 3.81 -2.91
N PRO A 304 -7.48 4.89 -3.71
CA PRO A 304 -7.16 6.25 -3.29
C PRO A 304 -8.09 6.70 -2.16
N VAL A 305 -7.53 7.35 -1.14
CA VAL A 305 -8.25 7.86 0.03
C VAL A 305 -7.83 9.30 0.31
N SER A 306 -8.80 10.17 0.59
CA SER A 306 -8.58 11.51 1.09
C SER A 306 -9.29 11.72 2.42
N VAL A 307 -8.53 12.11 3.45
CA VAL A 307 -9.01 12.41 4.80
C VAL A 307 -8.86 13.89 5.07
N GLU A 308 -9.95 14.52 5.53
CA GLU A 308 -9.92 15.91 5.97
C GLU A 308 -9.27 16.02 7.34
N VAL A 309 -8.31 16.93 7.46
CA VAL A 309 -7.53 17.17 8.68
C VAL A 309 -7.75 18.61 9.16
N GLY A 310 -7.32 19.60 8.38
CA GLY A 310 -7.51 21.03 8.67
C GLY A 310 -7.18 21.40 10.13
N ASP A 311 -8.04 22.21 10.73
CA ASP A 311 -8.00 22.57 12.16
C ASP A 311 -8.99 21.73 12.99
N LEU A 312 -9.30 20.52 12.54
CA LEU A 312 -10.25 19.66 13.24
C LEU A 312 -9.65 19.14 14.55
N PRO A 313 -10.46 18.91 15.60
CA PRO A 313 -10.06 18.10 16.74
C PRO A 313 -9.60 16.72 16.25
N PHE A 314 -8.55 16.16 16.88
CA PHE A 314 -7.97 14.89 16.45
C PHE A 314 -9.00 13.74 16.37
N ARG A 315 -9.98 13.73 17.28
CA ARG A 315 -11.10 12.77 17.29
C ARG A 315 -11.97 12.82 16.04
N GLU A 316 -12.21 14.02 15.51
CA GLU A 316 -12.95 14.20 14.26
C GLU A 316 -12.11 13.76 13.06
N VAL A 317 -10.78 13.96 13.10
CA VAL A 317 -9.88 13.39 12.08
C VAL A 317 -9.94 11.86 12.08
N VAL A 318 -9.96 11.22 13.25
CA VAL A 318 -10.10 9.75 13.37
C VAL A 318 -11.45 9.27 12.84
N LYS A 319 -12.55 9.96 13.13
CA LYS A 319 -13.88 9.64 12.56
C LYS A 319 -13.93 9.83 11.04
N ASN A 320 -13.28 10.87 10.53
CA ASN A 320 -13.15 11.10 9.09
C ASN A 320 -12.33 9.97 8.44
N ALA A 321 -11.21 9.59 9.05
CA ALA A 321 -10.39 8.46 8.62
C ALA A 321 -11.23 7.17 8.58
N TRP A 322 -12.02 6.88 9.63
CA TRP A 322 -12.93 5.74 9.66
C TRP A 322 -13.90 5.73 8.49
N LYS A 323 -14.63 6.83 8.27
CA LYS A 323 -15.61 6.93 7.19
C LYS A 323 -14.97 6.70 5.83
N LYS A 324 -13.77 7.24 5.63
CA LYS A 324 -13.04 7.18 4.35
C LYS A 324 -12.43 5.81 4.09
N THR A 325 -11.84 5.17 5.10
CA THR A 325 -11.32 3.79 4.97
C THR A 325 -12.44 2.78 4.79
N MET A 326 -13.55 2.90 5.54
CA MET A 326 -14.73 2.05 5.33
C MET A 326 -15.34 2.22 3.94
N GLY A 327 -15.41 3.45 3.42
CA GLY A 327 -15.80 3.71 2.04
C GLY A 327 -14.88 3.00 1.05
N ALA A 328 -13.57 3.07 1.25
CA ALA A 328 -12.59 2.39 0.40
C ALA A 328 -12.78 0.87 0.41
N TYR A 329 -12.99 0.24 1.57
CA TYR A 329 -13.22 -1.20 1.67
C TYR A 329 -14.52 -1.68 1.00
N LEU A 330 -15.59 -0.89 1.09
CA LEU A 330 -16.92 -1.28 0.60
C LEU A 330 -17.16 -0.91 -0.87
N LEU A 331 -16.54 0.17 -1.35
CA LEU A 331 -16.84 0.77 -2.64
C LEU A 331 -15.63 0.83 -3.58
N GLY A 332 -14.40 0.78 -3.07
CA GLY A 332 -13.17 0.97 -3.84
C GLY A 332 -12.76 -0.17 -4.79
N PRO A 333 -13.10 -1.45 -4.55
CA PRO A 333 -12.71 -2.53 -5.46
C PRO A 333 -13.48 -2.54 -6.79
N GLY A 334 -12.78 -2.72 -7.91
CA GLY A 334 -13.33 -2.67 -9.27
C GLY A 334 -12.32 -3.08 -10.35
N ASP A 335 -12.74 -3.09 -11.62
CA ASP A 335 -11.83 -3.45 -12.73
C ASP A 335 -10.61 -2.52 -12.78
N PRO A 336 -9.38 -3.07 -12.68
CA PRO A 336 -8.16 -2.25 -12.57
C PRO A 336 -7.90 -1.41 -13.82
N VAL A 337 -8.24 -1.89 -15.02
CA VAL A 337 -8.01 -1.13 -16.26
C VAL A 337 -8.83 0.16 -16.26
N ARG A 338 -10.06 0.09 -15.77
CA ARG A 338 -10.95 1.25 -15.66
C ARG A 338 -10.51 2.21 -14.56
N LEU A 339 -10.05 1.67 -13.43
CA LEU A 339 -9.56 2.49 -12.30
C LEU A 339 -8.23 3.18 -12.62
N GLU A 340 -7.31 2.52 -13.33
CA GLU A 340 -6.02 3.09 -13.75
C GLU A 340 -6.17 4.23 -14.77
N ALA A 341 -7.32 4.35 -15.44
CA ALA A 341 -7.62 5.47 -16.33
C ALA A 341 -7.99 6.76 -15.58
N LEU A 342 -8.45 6.67 -14.31
CA LEU A 342 -8.95 7.84 -13.57
C LEU A 342 -7.88 8.91 -13.28
N PRO A 343 -6.64 8.57 -12.89
CA PRO A 343 -5.59 9.57 -12.73
C PRO A 343 -5.26 10.32 -14.03
N GLU A 344 -5.45 9.71 -15.21
CA GLU A 344 -5.25 10.38 -16.49
C GLU A 344 -6.32 11.46 -16.73
N LEU A 345 -7.56 11.26 -16.27
CA LEU A 345 -8.60 12.30 -16.32
C LEU A 345 -8.20 13.53 -15.49
N VAL A 346 -7.67 13.30 -14.29
CA VAL A 346 -7.11 14.37 -13.44
C VAL A 346 -5.92 15.06 -14.12
N THR A 347 -5.08 14.29 -14.80
CA THR A 347 -3.94 14.81 -15.57
C THR A 347 -4.39 15.68 -16.74
N GLN A 348 -5.44 15.28 -17.45
CA GLN A 348 -6.03 16.06 -18.55
C GLN A 348 -6.64 17.38 -18.08
N GLU A 349 -7.17 17.41 -16.85
CA GLU A 349 -7.69 18.64 -16.23
C GLU A 349 -6.56 19.57 -15.74
N ARG A 350 -5.46 19.01 -15.22
CA ARG A 350 -4.44 19.79 -14.49
C ARG A 350 -3.14 20.00 -15.24
N GLY A 351 -2.87 19.25 -16.30
CA GLY A 351 -1.57 19.22 -16.99
C GLY A 351 -0.50 18.38 -16.29
N VAL A 352 -0.74 17.95 -15.05
CA VAL A 352 0.21 17.19 -14.24
C VAL A 352 -0.52 16.06 -13.53
N LYS A 353 0.14 14.90 -13.42
CA LYS A 353 -0.41 13.74 -12.74
C LYS A 353 -0.62 14.01 -11.24
N PRO A 354 -1.70 13.50 -10.64
CA PRO A 354 -1.84 13.51 -9.19
C PRO A 354 -0.74 12.64 -8.55
N ASP A 355 -0.28 13.05 -7.37
CA ASP A 355 0.72 12.36 -6.57
C ASP A 355 0.10 11.14 -5.88
N LEU A 356 0.30 9.96 -6.46
CA LEU A 356 -0.19 8.69 -5.91
C LEU A 356 0.86 7.97 -5.05
N GLU A 357 1.96 8.62 -4.68
CA GLU A 357 3.16 7.94 -4.17
C GLU A 357 3.20 7.80 -2.63
N CYS A 358 2.07 7.99 -1.95
CA CYS A 358 1.91 7.68 -0.53
C CYS A 358 1.00 6.47 -0.34
N PHE A 359 1.44 5.50 0.46
CA PHE A 359 0.71 4.26 0.71
C PHE A 359 0.50 4.00 2.20
N VAL A 360 -0.62 3.36 2.51
CA VAL A 360 -0.92 2.81 3.83
C VAL A 360 -1.38 1.38 3.65
N ASN A 361 -0.61 0.45 4.21
CA ASN A 361 -0.94 -0.96 4.26
C ASN A 361 -1.17 -1.37 5.72
N LEU A 362 -2.28 -2.06 5.95
CA LEU A 362 -2.72 -2.46 7.28
C LEU A 362 -2.79 -3.98 7.33
N HIS A 363 -1.91 -4.59 8.10
CA HIS A 363 -1.95 -6.03 8.33
C HIS A 363 -3.03 -6.34 9.36
N SER A 364 -4.03 -7.11 8.95
CA SER A 364 -5.12 -7.56 9.81
C SER A 364 -4.76 -8.91 10.40
N LEU A 365 -3.95 -8.91 11.46
CA LEU A 365 -3.62 -10.12 12.19
C LEU A 365 -4.14 -9.97 13.62
N LYS A 366 -5.34 -10.54 13.83
CA LYS A 366 -6.03 -10.84 15.11
C LYS A 366 -7.11 -9.84 15.59
N SER A 367 -8.17 -10.43 16.14
CA SER A 367 -9.44 -9.82 16.53
C SER A 367 -9.32 -8.88 17.73
N ALA A 368 -10.32 -8.01 17.86
CA ALA A 368 -10.53 -7.12 19.00
C ALA A 368 -10.51 -7.83 20.37
N ASP A 369 -10.63 -9.16 20.42
CA ASP A 369 -10.65 -9.93 21.67
C ASP A 369 -9.28 -9.97 22.36
N ALA A 370 -8.17 -9.91 21.61
CA ALA A 370 -6.83 -9.80 22.18
C ALA A 370 -6.59 -8.43 22.85
N LEU A 371 -7.24 -7.38 22.36
CA LEU A 371 -7.14 -6.02 22.91
C LEU A 371 -7.86 -5.88 24.26
N LYS A 372 -9.01 -6.56 24.45
CA LYS A 372 -9.75 -6.57 25.73
C LYS A 372 -8.99 -7.26 26.86
N ALA A 373 -8.05 -8.16 26.55
CA ALA A 373 -7.20 -8.80 27.56
C ALA A 373 -6.04 -7.88 28.01
N ALA A 374 -5.64 -6.92 27.16
CA ALA A 374 -4.53 -6.00 27.43
C ALA A 374 -4.96 -4.70 28.16
N SER A 375 -6.26 -4.41 28.25
CA SER A 375 -6.80 -3.20 28.90
C SER A 375 -6.72 -3.20 30.44
N GLY A 376 -6.15 -4.26 31.04
CA GLY A 376 -5.97 -4.39 32.48
C GLY A 376 -4.59 -4.02 33.02
N VAL A 377 -3.70 -3.39 32.24
CA VAL A 377 -2.31 -3.12 32.67
C VAL A 377 -2.12 -1.69 33.16
N ASP A 378 -1.60 -1.59 34.39
CA ASP A 378 -1.23 -0.36 35.11
C ASP A 378 -0.54 0.71 34.26
N SER A 379 -0.86 1.97 34.60
CA SER A 379 -0.44 3.23 33.98
C SER A 379 1.04 3.60 34.15
N GLU A 380 1.94 2.63 34.28
CA GLU A 380 3.39 2.84 34.38
C GLU A 380 4.17 2.16 33.26
N VAL A 381 3.75 2.33 31.99
CA VAL A 381 4.55 1.84 30.87
C VAL A 381 5.76 2.76 30.66
N ARG A 382 6.85 2.44 31.37
CA ARG A 382 8.23 2.92 31.13
C ARG A 382 8.99 1.97 30.20
N GLU A 383 8.33 1.33 29.24
CA GLU A 383 9.06 0.59 28.21
C GLU A 383 9.48 1.54 27.09
N VAL A 384 10.78 1.59 26.82
CA VAL A 384 11.37 2.47 25.79
C VAL A 384 10.94 2.00 24.40
N THR A 385 10.36 2.92 23.64
CA THR A 385 10.03 2.72 22.21
C THR A 385 11.29 2.38 21.43
N ARG A 386 11.20 1.34 20.61
CA ARG A 386 12.33 0.84 19.84
C ARG A 386 12.24 1.33 18.41
N PHE A 387 13.34 1.89 17.92
CA PHE A 387 13.53 2.27 16.53
C PHE A 387 14.71 1.51 15.96
N TRP A 388 14.58 0.99 14.74
CA TRP A 388 15.70 0.41 14.02
C TRP A 388 15.54 0.62 12.51
N LYS A 389 16.68 0.73 11.84
CA LYS A 389 16.76 0.84 10.39
C LYS A 389 17.11 -0.54 9.82
N ARG A 390 16.29 -1.04 8.89
CA ARG A 390 16.63 -2.19 8.05
C ARG A 390 17.17 -1.69 6.71
N GLY A 391 18.11 -2.46 6.14
CA GLY A 391 18.59 -2.20 4.78
C GLY A 391 17.39 -2.18 3.82
N GLY A 392 17.22 -1.06 3.12
CA GLY A 392 16.15 -0.90 2.14
C GLY A 392 16.44 -1.67 0.86
N ASN A 393 15.45 -2.41 0.36
CA ASN A 393 15.46 -2.91 -1.01
C ASN A 393 14.84 -1.86 -1.94
N GLU A 394 15.13 -1.93 -3.23
CA GLU A 394 14.30 -1.27 -4.25
C GLU A 394 12.87 -1.85 -4.14
N ILE A 395 11.97 -1.09 -3.51
CA ILE A 395 10.56 -1.47 -3.32
C ILE A 395 9.93 -1.70 -4.69
N TRP A 396 9.00 -2.66 -4.81
CA TRP A 396 8.36 -2.99 -6.09
C TRP A 396 7.55 -1.81 -6.66
N GLU A 397 7.02 -0.94 -5.79
CA GLU A 397 6.51 0.40 -6.11
C GLU A 397 7.30 1.43 -5.28
N PRO A 398 8.35 2.08 -5.83
CA PRO A 398 9.03 3.17 -5.14
C PRO A 398 8.05 4.34 -4.98
N GLY A 399 7.49 4.48 -3.78
CA GLY A 399 6.69 5.62 -3.37
C GLY A 399 7.54 6.65 -2.60
N LYS A 400 7.02 7.87 -2.47
CA LYS A 400 7.59 8.89 -1.58
C LYS A 400 7.47 8.49 -0.11
N PHE A 401 6.39 7.77 0.24
CA PHE A 401 6.08 7.26 1.57
C PHE A 401 5.29 5.95 1.50
N TYR A 402 5.64 4.97 2.31
CA TYR A 402 4.86 3.74 2.49
C TYR A 402 4.82 3.36 3.97
N PHE A 403 3.63 3.35 4.54
CA PHE A 403 3.38 2.86 5.90
C PHE A 403 2.90 1.42 5.89
N ASP A 404 3.51 0.58 6.72
CA ASP A 404 3.06 -0.79 6.97
C ASP A 404 2.77 -0.98 8.44
N VAL A 405 1.49 -1.17 8.78
CA VAL A 405 1.05 -1.34 10.16
C VAL A 405 0.88 -2.84 10.41
N TRP A 406 1.86 -3.45 11.07
CA TRP A 406 1.95 -4.90 11.28
C TRP A 406 1.14 -5.41 12.47
N ASN A 407 1.15 -4.65 13.57
CA ASN A 407 0.48 -5.02 14.82
C ASN A 407 -0.04 -3.76 15.51
N VAL A 408 -1.20 -3.84 16.16
CA VAL A 408 -1.83 -2.76 16.94
C VAL A 408 -2.32 -3.23 18.31
N THR A 409 -1.93 -4.43 18.74
CA THR A 409 -2.43 -5.08 19.97
C THR A 409 -1.57 -4.71 21.18
N GLU A 410 -0.67 -5.59 21.62
CA GLU A 410 0.22 -5.34 22.76
C GLU A 410 1.28 -4.27 22.44
N ARG A 411 1.70 -4.23 21.18
CA ARG A 411 2.66 -3.25 20.65
C ARG A 411 2.21 -2.82 19.26
N LEU A 412 2.27 -1.52 19.02
CA LEU A 412 2.13 -0.95 17.69
C LEU A 412 3.45 -1.17 16.95
N VAL A 413 3.43 -1.92 15.86
CA VAL A 413 4.59 -2.09 14.97
C VAL A 413 4.27 -1.42 13.64
N VAL A 414 5.05 -0.39 13.30
CA VAL A 414 4.92 0.36 12.04
C VAL A 414 6.27 0.33 11.33
N SER A 415 6.27 -0.10 10.07
CA SER A 415 7.36 0.19 9.14
C SER A 415 7.02 1.44 8.33
N LEU A 416 8.06 2.21 8.03
CA LEU A 416 8.02 3.34 7.14
C LEU A 416 9.15 3.23 6.14
N TRP A 417 8.81 3.11 4.86
CA TRP A 417 9.74 3.39 3.78
C TRP A 417 9.50 4.79 3.24
N GLY A 418 10.59 5.49 2.92
CA GLY A 418 10.51 6.84 2.34
C GLY A 418 11.63 7.13 1.37
N ASP A 419 11.36 8.04 0.43
CA ASP A 419 12.35 8.48 -0.55
C ASP A 419 13.33 9.49 0.07
N THR A 420 14.58 9.10 0.27
CA THR A 420 15.62 9.99 0.82
C THR A 420 16.01 11.14 -0.10
N GLU A 421 15.58 11.15 -1.37
CA GLU A 421 15.64 12.35 -2.21
C GLU A 421 14.76 13.49 -1.67
N LEU A 422 13.75 13.17 -0.86
CA LEU A 422 12.83 14.14 -0.24
C LEU A 422 12.91 14.14 1.29
N PHE A 423 13.09 12.97 1.91
CA PHE A 423 13.03 12.78 3.36
C PHE A 423 14.27 12.01 3.84
N PRO A 424 15.29 12.71 4.37
CA PRO A 424 16.44 12.05 4.99
C PRO A 424 16.04 11.01 6.04
N SER A 425 16.88 10.02 6.31
CA SER A 425 16.54 8.90 7.22
C SER A 425 16.21 9.35 8.64
N ASP A 426 16.84 10.42 9.13
CA ASP A 426 16.55 11.01 10.44
C ASP A 426 15.17 11.68 10.45
N VAL A 427 14.78 12.35 9.35
CA VAL A 427 13.43 12.89 9.16
C VAL A 427 12.37 11.78 9.15
N LEU A 428 12.64 10.66 8.49
CA LEU A 428 11.76 9.48 8.53
C LEU A 428 11.64 8.89 9.94
N SER A 429 12.74 8.89 10.70
CA SER A 429 12.74 8.44 12.10
C SER A 429 11.93 9.39 12.99
N SER A 430 12.12 10.71 12.83
CA SER A 430 11.33 11.74 13.50
C SER A 430 9.85 11.68 13.15
N ALA A 431 9.49 11.27 11.93
CA ALA A 431 8.11 11.08 11.52
C ALA A 431 7.44 9.94 12.31
N LEU A 432 8.14 8.84 12.58
CA LEU A 432 7.61 7.76 13.43
C LEU A 432 7.51 8.17 14.90
N SER A 433 8.52 8.88 15.43
CA SER A 433 8.44 9.47 16.78
C SER A 433 7.26 10.44 16.92
N SER A 434 7.00 11.23 15.87
CA SER A 434 5.84 12.11 15.81
C SER A 434 4.53 11.33 15.77
N LEU A 435 4.46 10.23 15.02
CA LEU A 435 3.29 9.35 14.99
C LEU A 435 2.93 8.82 16.38
N GLU A 436 3.93 8.37 17.15
CA GLU A 436 3.76 7.98 18.55
C GLU A 436 3.24 9.15 19.40
N GLY A 437 3.87 10.33 19.29
CA GLY A 437 3.47 11.54 20.02
C GLY A 437 2.00 11.92 19.76
N ILE A 438 1.55 11.85 18.51
CA ILE A 438 0.15 12.12 18.11
C ILE A 438 -0.80 11.16 18.82
N LEU A 439 -0.50 9.87 18.80
CA LEU A 439 -1.34 8.86 19.43
C LEU A 439 -1.42 9.05 20.95
N VAL A 440 -0.27 9.18 21.60
CA VAL A 440 -0.18 9.31 23.06
C VAL A 440 -0.88 10.59 23.54
N ARG A 441 -0.64 11.72 22.88
CA ARG A 441 -1.30 12.99 23.21
C ARG A 441 -2.79 12.94 22.91
N GLY A 442 -3.19 12.42 21.75
CA GLY A 442 -4.61 12.30 21.40
C GLY A 442 -5.41 11.46 22.40
N ALA A 443 -4.77 10.46 23.00
CA ALA A 443 -5.37 9.66 24.07
C ALA A 443 -5.39 10.36 25.45
N ALA A 444 -4.45 11.28 25.71
CA ALA A 444 -4.34 12.02 26.96
C ALA A 444 -5.17 13.31 26.98
N ASP A 445 -5.33 13.96 25.84
CA ASP A 445 -5.99 15.25 25.66
C ASP A 445 -7.20 15.11 24.73
N SER A 446 -8.39 15.44 25.26
CA SER A 446 -9.64 15.39 24.51
C SER A 446 -9.75 16.49 23.47
N ASP A 447 -9.06 17.62 23.70
CA ASP A 447 -9.22 18.87 22.97
C ASP A 447 -8.10 19.10 21.95
N LEU A 448 -7.14 18.18 21.86
CA LEU A 448 -6.01 18.22 20.93
C LEU A 448 -6.49 18.53 19.50
N SER A 449 -6.06 19.67 18.98
CA SER A 449 -6.35 20.04 17.59
C SER A 449 -5.31 19.45 16.64
N ALA A 450 -5.72 19.19 15.40
CA ALA A 450 -4.77 18.78 14.37
C ALA A 450 -3.77 19.90 14.03
N SER A 451 -4.15 21.18 14.16
CA SER A 451 -3.26 22.32 13.86
C SER A 451 -2.11 22.45 14.86
N GLU A 452 -2.36 22.22 16.14
CA GLU A 452 -1.34 22.17 17.19
C GLU A 452 -0.31 21.09 16.88
N VAL A 453 -0.78 19.89 16.53
CA VAL A 453 0.09 18.79 16.12
C VAL A 453 0.87 19.12 14.86
N ILE A 454 0.22 19.69 13.84
CA ILE A 454 0.86 20.05 12.57
C ILE A 454 2.00 21.05 12.80
N GLN A 455 1.79 22.03 13.68
CA GLN A 455 2.82 23.01 14.03
C GLN A 455 4.04 22.34 14.68
N GLU A 456 3.82 21.49 15.67
CA GLU A 456 4.91 20.77 16.36
C GLU A 456 5.68 19.83 15.43
N VAL A 457 4.97 19.07 14.59
CA VAL A 457 5.62 18.22 13.58
C VAL A 457 6.41 19.08 12.60
N GLY A 458 5.86 20.23 12.18
CA GLY A 458 6.57 21.19 11.33
C GLY A 458 7.89 21.67 11.95
N ASP A 459 7.88 22.00 13.25
CA ASP A 459 9.05 22.44 14.00
C ASP A 459 10.10 21.32 14.15
N LEU A 460 9.66 20.07 14.32
CA LEU A 460 10.54 18.90 14.47
C LEU A 460 11.27 18.49 13.19
N LEU A 461 10.68 18.79 12.03
CA LEU A 461 11.21 18.31 10.75
C LEU A 461 12.34 19.19 10.20
N ASP A 462 12.45 20.46 10.61
CA ASP A 462 13.42 21.47 10.13
C ASP A 462 13.67 21.46 8.60
N ALA A 463 12.69 20.99 7.82
CA ALA A 463 12.81 20.77 6.39
C ALA A 463 12.34 22.03 5.65
N PRO A 464 13.25 22.81 5.04
CA PRO A 464 12.90 24.08 4.43
C PRO A 464 11.96 23.83 3.24
N MET A 465 10.83 24.52 3.27
CA MET A 465 9.92 24.56 2.14
C MET A 465 10.63 25.20 0.94
N ARG A 466 10.40 24.68 -0.28
CA ARG A 466 10.83 25.37 -1.50
C ARG A 466 10.20 26.77 -1.51
N SER A 467 11.03 27.79 -1.69
CA SER A 467 10.59 29.19 -1.75
C SER A 467 9.74 29.47 -2.99
N GLY A 468 8.83 30.44 -2.89
CA GLY A 468 8.00 30.89 -4.02
C GLY A 468 6.80 29.98 -4.36
N LEU A 469 6.50 29.00 -3.51
CA LEU A 469 5.31 28.15 -3.67
C LEU A 469 4.10 28.77 -2.98
N GLU A 470 2.95 28.71 -3.66
CA GLU A 470 1.65 29.13 -3.17
C GLU A 470 0.68 27.94 -3.17
N TYR A 471 -0.18 27.84 -2.16
CA TYR A 471 -1.15 26.75 -2.06
C TYR A 471 -2.44 27.09 -2.82
N VAL A 472 -2.65 26.44 -3.96
CA VAL A 472 -3.74 26.68 -4.90
C VAL A 472 -4.59 25.41 -5.01
N ASP A 473 -5.85 25.50 -4.56
CA ASP A 473 -6.79 24.37 -4.41
C ASP A 473 -6.19 23.27 -3.51
N THR A 474 -5.70 22.18 -4.10
CA THR A 474 -5.07 21.04 -3.41
C THR A 474 -3.57 20.97 -3.62
N CYS A 475 -2.96 21.93 -4.34
CA CYS A 475 -1.59 21.81 -4.84
C CYS A 475 -0.70 22.96 -4.37
N TRP A 476 0.56 22.65 -4.06
CA TRP A 476 1.62 23.66 -4.04
C TRP A 476 2.02 24.02 -5.47
N VAL A 477 2.03 25.31 -5.79
CA VAL A 477 2.22 25.83 -7.14
C VAL A 477 3.25 26.96 -7.15
N ASP A 478 4.21 26.89 -8.05
CA ASP A 478 5.09 28.00 -8.41
C ASP A 478 4.39 28.85 -9.48
N LEU A 479 3.77 29.97 -9.07
CA LEU A 479 2.99 30.81 -9.97
C LEU A 479 3.85 31.43 -11.08
N ALA A 480 5.15 31.65 -10.84
CA ALA A 480 6.06 32.16 -11.86
C ALA A 480 6.32 31.10 -12.94
N GLU A 481 6.52 29.83 -12.56
CA GLU A 481 6.64 28.73 -13.52
C GLU A 481 5.35 28.50 -14.31
N VAL A 482 4.17 28.60 -13.67
CA VAL A 482 2.88 28.50 -14.38
C VAL A 482 2.74 29.64 -15.39
N ARG A 483 3.05 30.87 -14.98
CA ARG A 483 3.00 32.04 -15.89
C ARG A 483 3.92 31.84 -17.09
N GLN A 484 5.15 31.39 -16.84
CA GLN A 484 6.13 31.13 -17.89
C GLN A 484 5.65 30.03 -18.85
N ALA A 485 5.09 28.94 -18.32
CA ALA A 485 4.52 27.88 -19.15
C ALA A 485 3.35 28.37 -20.00
N LEU A 486 2.48 29.23 -19.47
CA LEU A 486 1.39 29.85 -20.23
C LEU A 486 1.92 30.68 -21.41
N ILE A 487 2.94 31.50 -21.20
CA ILE A 487 3.58 32.31 -22.25
C ILE A 487 4.20 31.39 -23.33
N GLU A 488 4.92 30.33 -22.92
CA GLU A 488 5.53 29.37 -23.82
C GLU A 488 4.50 28.62 -24.68
N CYS A 489 3.40 28.17 -24.07
CA CYS A 489 2.33 27.44 -24.77
C CYS A 489 1.51 28.33 -25.70
N LEU A 490 1.38 29.62 -25.36
CA LEU A 490 0.51 30.56 -26.04
C LEU A 490 1.27 31.53 -26.97
N SER A 491 2.56 31.31 -27.23
CA SER A 491 3.48 32.14 -28.04
C SER A 491 4.06 33.35 -27.28
N PRO A 492 5.39 33.57 -27.35
CA PRO A 492 6.08 34.59 -26.56
C PRO A 492 5.88 36.03 -27.07
N ASP A 493 5.36 36.24 -28.27
CA ASP A 493 5.44 37.54 -28.97
C ASP A 493 4.37 38.58 -28.59
N GLY A 494 3.72 38.42 -27.43
CA GLY A 494 2.76 39.44 -26.95
C GLY A 494 1.67 38.97 -25.98
N VAL A 495 1.86 37.84 -25.30
CA VAL A 495 0.88 37.37 -24.30
C VAL A 495 1.18 37.98 -22.93
N GLU A 496 0.28 38.85 -22.45
CA GLU A 496 0.28 39.26 -21.05
C GLU A 496 -0.52 38.25 -20.22
N VAL A 497 0.10 37.71 -19.17
CA VAL A 497 -0.52 36.76 -18.25
C VAL A 497 -0.55 37.37 -16.85
N VAL A 498 -1.76 37.54 -16.32
CA VAL A 498 -1.98 37.82 -14.89
C VAL A 498 -2.64 36.60 -14.27
N LEU A 499 -1.99 36.06 -13.24
CA LEU A 499 -2.55 35.00 -12.42
C LEU A 499 -3.15 35.64 -11.17
N ASP A 500 -4.42 35.37 -10.96
CA ASP A 500 -5.11 35.65 -9.71
C ASP A 500 -5.50 34.32 -9.09
N HIS A 501 -5.26 34.16 -7.80
CA HIS A 501 -5.74 33.01 -7.06
C HIS A 501 -6.29 33.54 -5.75
N GLY A 502 -7.54 33.21 -5.45
CA GLY A 502 -8.24 33.80 -4.31
C GLY A 502 -7.63 33.33 -2.99
N VAL A 503 -6.65 34.08 -2.46
CA VAL A 503 -5.93 33.80 -1.20
C VAL A 503 -6.91 33.67 -0.03
N ASP A 504 -8.03 34.40 -0.09
CA ASP A 504 -9.10 34.42 0.93
C ASP A 504 -10.35 33.63 0.52
N SER A 505 -10.35 32.96 -0.63
CA SER A 505 -11.48 32.13 -1.05
C SER A 505 -11.31 30.69 -0.55
N ALA A 506 -12.38 30.09 -0.04
CA ALA A 506 -12.35 28.71 0.46
C ALA A 506 -11.86 27.68 -0.60
N GLU A 507 -12.02 27.98 -1.90
CA GLU A 507 -11.61 27.08 -2.98
C GLU A 507 -10.21 27.39 -3.56
N ARG A 508 -9.58 28.52 -3.18
CA ARG A 508 -8.25 28.97 -3.66
C ARG A 508 -8.00 28.75 -5.16
N ARG A 509 -8.98 29.10 -6.00
CA ARG A 509 -8.94 28.83 -7.44
C ARG A 509 -8.07 29.84 -8.19
N MET A 510 -7.19 29.34 -9.05
CA MET A 510 -6.38 30.12 -9.99
C MET A 510 -7.14 30.44 -11.29
N VAL A 511 -7.15 31.73 -11.66
CA VAL A 511 -7.67 32.31 -12.90
C VAL A 511 -6.52 32.94 -13.67
N ALA A 512 -6.42 32.64 -14.96
CA ALA A 512 -5.48 33.28 -15.86
C ALA A 512 -6.19 34.32 -16.73
N TYR A 513 -5.80 35.58 -16.59
CA TYR A 513 -6.20 36.66 -17.48
C TYR A 513 -5.16 36.79 -18.59
N LEU A 514 -5.62 36.72 -19.83
CA LEU A 514 -4.79 36.61 -21.03
C LEU A 514 -5.12 37.76 -21.99
N ASP A 515 -4.11 38.53 -22.40
CA ASP A 515 -4.18 39.39 -23.59
C ASP A 515 -3.48 38.67 -24.74
N LEU A 516 -4.24 38.26 -25.75
CA LEU A 516 -3.72 37.48 -26.88
C LEU A 516 -3.63 38.32 -28.17
N GLY A 517 -3.79 39.64 -28.09
CA GLY A 517 -3.90 40.51 -29.26
C GLY A 517 -5.06 40.09 -30.16
N ASP A 518 -4.82 40.01 -31.48
CA ASP A 518 -5.84 39.66 -32.48
C ASP A 518 -6.06 38.14 -32.66
N ARG A 519 -5.41 37.29 -31.85
CA ARG A 519 -5.55 35.83 -31.98
C ARG A 519 -6.93 35.38 -31.57
N LYS A 520 -7.58 34.65 -32.48
CA LYS A 520 -8.82 33.92 -32.21
C LYS A 520 -8.48 32.51 -31.75
N ILE A 521 -8.51 32.29 -30.44
CA ILE A 521 -8.36 30.97 -29.82
C ILE A 521 -9.37 30.86 -28.68
N THR A 522 -9.99 29.70 -28.56
CA THR A 522 -10.98 29.41 -27.52
C THR A 522 -10.31 29.03 -26.19
N PRO A 523 -11.00 29.20 -25.05
CA PRO A 523 -10.52 28.69 -23.76
C PRO A 523 -10.19 27.19 -23.78
N GLU A 524 -10.96 26.39 -24.53
CA GLU A 524 -10.74 24.95 -24.68
C GLU A 524 -9.42 24.64 -25.41
N GLU A 525 -9.15 25.34 -26.51
CA GLU A 525 -7.88 25.22 -27.24
C GLU A 525 -6.69 25.69 -26.39
N ILE A 526 -6.85 26.78 -25.65
CA ILE A 526 -5.85 27.25 -24.68
C ILE A 526 -5.56 26.15 -23.65
N HIS A 527 -6.61 25.62 -23.01
CA HIS A 527 -6.46 24.59 -21.99
C HIS A 527 -5.73 23.36 -22.54
N HIS A 528 -6.07 22.91 -23.75
CA HIS A 528 -5.40 21.79 -24.40
C HIS A 528 -3.90 22.03 -24.60
N LEU A 529 -3.51 23.21 -25.09
CA LEU A 529 -2.10 23.59 -25.26
C LEU A 529 -1.35 23.63 -23.92
N VAL A 530 -1.96 24.23 -22.90
CA VAL A 530 -1.37 24.40 -21.58
C VAL A 530 -1.17 23.06 -20.88
N VAL A 531 -2.19 22.20 -20.87
CA VAL A 531 -2.09 20.84 -20.31
C VAL A 531 -0.95 20.06 -20.97
N GLY A 532 -0.78 20.20 -22.29
CA GLY A 532 0.35 19.61 -23.01
C GLY A 532 1.71 20.13 -22.54
N GLY A 533 1.86 21.45 -22.38
CA GLY A 533 3.13 22.08 -22.00
C GLY A 533 3.53 21.99 -20.52
N LEU A 534 2.59 21.62 -19.64
CA LEU A 534 2.85 21.39 -18.22
C LEU A 534 3.34 19.96 -17.89
N ARG A 535 3.24 19.01 -18.83
CA ARG A 535 3.63 17.62 -18.61
C ARG A 535 5.09 17.51 -18.15
N GLY A 536 5.31 16.73 -17.08
CA GLY A 536 6.64 16.46 -16.53
C GLY A 536 7.21 17.56 -15.61
N ARG A 537 6.55 18.71 -15.49
CA ARG A 537 6.93 19.77 -14.55
C ARG A 537 6.43 19.46 -13.12
N ARG A 538 7.11 19.99 -12.11
CA ARG A 538 6.72 19.87 -10.69
C ARG A 538 6.16 21.21 -10.20
N PHE A 539 5.26 21.17 -9.21
CA PHE A 539 4.68 22.38 -8.61
C PHE A 539 4.00 23.31 -9.63
N VAL A 540 3.38 22.75 -10.67
CA VAL A 540 2.58 23.51 -11.62
C VAL A 540 1.23 22.85 -11.83
N ARG A 541 0.29 23.62 -12.36
CA ARG A 541 -1.02 23.15 -12.79
C ARG A 541 -1.65 24.12 -13.79
N ALA A 542 -2.59 23.61 -14.59
CA ALA A 542 -3.42 24.44 -15.44
C ALA A 542 -4.33 25.35 -14.59
N PRO A 543 -4.58 26.60 -15.01
CA PRO A 543 -5.62 27.45 -14.43
C PRO A 543 -7.01 26.80 -14.51
N HIS A 544 -7.85 27.06 -13.50
CA HIS A 544 -9.23 26.58 -13.48
C HIS A 544 -10.10 27.34 -14.49
N ARG A 545 -9.70 28.58 -14.79
CA ARG A 545 -10.43 29.47 -15.69
C ARG A 545 -9.46 30.34 -16.47
N TYR A 546 -9.80 30.57 -17.73
CA TYR A 546 -9.14 31.53 -18.60
C TYR A 546 -10.09 32.68 -18.90
N VAL A 547 -9.61 33.92 -18.77
CA VAL A 547 -10.33 35.14 -19.14
C VAL A 547 -9.52 35.81 -20.22
N ILE A 548 -10.06 35.84 -21.44
CA ILE A 548 -9.38 36.40 -22.61
C ILE A 548 -9.86 37.84 -22.78
N ARG A 549 -8.94 38.80 -22.76
CA ARG A 549 -9.24 40.20 -23.02
C ARG A 549 -9.56 40.38 -24.51
N ASP A 550 -10.75 40.86 -24.81
CA ASP A 550 -11.13 41.26 -26.15
C ASP A 550 -10.79 42.74 -26.35
N ARG A 551 -9.85 43.04 -27.26
CA ARG A 551 -9.50 44.43 -27.61
C ARG A 551 -10.53 45.10 -28.51
N SER A 552 -11.59 44.40 -28.94
CA SER A 552 -12.67 44.96 -29.76
C SER A 552 -13.74 45.74 -28.97
N GLN A 553 -13.68 45.72 -27.64
CA GLN A 553 -14.51 46.56 -26.76
C GLN A 553 -13.58 47.43 -25.90
N GLY A 554 -13.46 48.70 -26.29
CA GLY A 554 -12.49 49.67 -25.76
C GLY A 554 -12.60 49.97 -24.27
#